data_AF-A0A812UK73-F1
#
_entry.id   AF-A0A812UK73-F1
#
_cell.length_a   1.000
_cell.length_b   1.000
_cell.length_c   1.000
_cell.angle_alpha   90.00
_cell.angle_beta   90.00
_cell.angle_gamma   90.00
#
_symmetry.space_group_name_H-M   'P 1'
#
loop_
_entity.id
_entity.type
_entity.pdbx_description
1 polymer ?
#
loop_
_entity_poly.entity_id
_entity_poly.type
_entity_poly.pdbx_seq_one_letter_code
_entity_poly.pdbx_strand_id
1 'polypeptide(L)'
;MLTFVHHGDFWFAGFMAIFVALNFLATFLVARDMSEVKRCDPLGEAKLCIARQVPTRAWQVILFCERNIEAPGTGLIGPYGATRLALTPIQAASGLYGLYSSAKAMAEGRVDQEAEVGGQGGIPTTSYALKAARPTKAAMLSLWYFCTFAAELAAFSVVSATLHPFVTLPGYVLGAVANGAAQWWSGDNGIVSVKMATVRAIGLSCISVALAMAGGPNRTFVKSAPFGGPGWIPAVFILIRFVAWAGLCFLDLPHGLLPLGSLNRPMGFPVLQAKFLRPAAACHKAFLCFASQTRMTTETQANSTSLAFTAEVGFGECGWPTADELNTPATIFNTCLLVLAVVLVPLHMCVVVAMLVLNPTYSSGAENSSAKNEILMKQREIDDFARRNEQSAGQHTELNLLAEGPGTDAQAQ
;
A
#
# COMPACT_ATOMS: atom_id res chain seq x y z
N MET A 1 -9.68 9.43 -12.82
CA MET A 1 -10.79 9.15 -13.75
C MET A 1 -11.07 10.34 -14.68
N LEU A 2 -11.41 11.52 -14.15
CA LEU A 2 -11.68 12.73 -14.94
C LEU A 2 -10.56 13.06 -15.95
N THR A 3 -9.30 12.90 -15.53
CA THR A 3 -8.15 13.08 -16.43
C THR A 3 -8.20 12.17 -17.66
N PHE A 4 -8.58 10.90 -17.51
CA PHE A 4 -8.65 9.96 -18.65
C PHE A 4 -9.81 10.29 -19.59
N VAL A 5 -10.94 10.72 -19.04
CA VAL A 5 -12.08 11.23 -19.82
C VAL A 5 -11.65 12.43 -20.66
N HIS A 6 -10.94 13.38 -20.06
CA HIS A 6 -10.42 14.56 -20.76
C HIS A 6 -9.42 14.21 -21.88
N HIS A 7 -8.65 13.13 -21.72
CA HIS A 7 -7.71 12.65 -22.75
C HIS A 7 -8.35 11.70 -23.78
N GLY A 8 -9.68 11.50 -23.74
CA GLY A 8 -10.39 10.61 -24.65
C GLY A 8 -10.21 9.11 -24.39
N ASP A 9 -9.57 8.71 -23.28
CA ASP A 9 -9.38 7.30 -22.91
C ASP A 9 -10.60 6.80 -22.09
N PHE A 10 -11.77 6.80 -22.75
CA PHE A 10 -13.04 6.44 -22.13
C PHE A 10 -13.08 4.98 -21.66
N TRP A 11 -12.40 4.08 -22.37
CA TRP A 11 -12.31 2.68 -22.00
C TRP A 11 -11.57 2.48 -20.69
N PHE A 12 -10.40 3.10 -20.53
CA PHE A 12 -9.66 3.01 -19.29
C PHE A 12 -10.37 3.74 -18.14
N ALA A 13 -11.00 4.90 -18.43
CA ALA A 13 -11.82 5.62 -17.45
C ALA A 13 -12.99 4.77 -16.93
N GLY A 14 -13.72 4.10 -17.83
CA GLY A 14 -14.82 3.20 -17.49
C GLY A 14 -14.36 1.98 -16.71
N PHE A 15 -13.25 1.35 -17.12
CA PHE A 15 -12.63 0.27 -16.36
C PHE A 15 -12.25 0.71 -14.94
N MET A 16 -11.58 1.86 -14.78
CA MET A 16 -11.26 2.41 -13.47
C MET A 16 -12.50 2.66 -12.61
N ALA A 17 -13.56 3.22 -13.20
CA ALA A 17 -14.81 3.49 -12.50
C ALA A 17 -15.44 2.21 -11.95
N ILE A 18 -15.58 1.19 -12.81
CA ILE A 18 -16.11 -0.12 -12.43
C ILE A 18 -15.23 -0.77 -11.37
N PHE A 19 -13.92 -0.74 -11.56
CA PHE A 19 -12.97 -1.36 -10.63
C PHE A 19 -13.01 -0.70 -9.25
N VAL A 20 -13.04 0.63 -9.17
CA VAL A 20 -13.17 1.36 -7.90
C VAL A 20 -14.54 1.08 -7.26
N ALA A 21 -15.63 1.08 -8.04
CA ALA A 21 -16.96 0.77 -7.53
C ALA A 21 -17.07 -0.66 -6.98
N LEU A 22 -16.46 -1.64 -7.64
CA LEU A 22 -16.40 -3.02 -7.16
C LEU A 22 -15.57 -3.16 -5.87
N ASN A 23 -14.44 -2.46 -5.78
CA ASN A 23 -13.64 -2.44 -4.54
C ASN A 23 -14.41 -1.80 -3.40
N PHE A 24 -15.06 -0.66 -3.64
CA PHE A 24 -15.89 0.01 -2.65
C PHE A 24 -17.06 -0.86 -2.20
N LEU A 25 -17.76 -1.51 -3.14
CA LEU A 25 -18.85 -2.43 -2.84
C LEU A 25 -18.36 -3.63 -2.02
N ALA A 26 -17.21 -4.21 -2.38
CA ALA A 26 -16.61 -5.30 -1.62
C ALA A 26 -16.23 -4.85 -0.21
N THR A 27 -15.57 -3.71 -0.05
CA THR A 27 -15.25 -3.08 1.24
C THR A 27 -16.52 -2.91 2.08
N PHE A 28 -17.59 -2.38 1.49
CA PHE A 28 -18.85 -2.14 2.18
C PHE A 28 -19.52 -3.45 2.65
N LEU A 29 -19.61 -4.45 1.76
CA LEU A 29 -20.24 -5.72 2.07
C LEU A 29 -19.47 -6.50 3.14
N VAL A 30 -18.14 -6.58 3.00
CA VAL A 30 -17.28 -7.25 3.98
C VAL A 30 -17.33 -6.52 5.32
N ALA A 31 -17.25 -5.19 5.33
CA ALA A 31 -17.33 -4.42 6.57
C ALA A 31 -18.69 -4.59 7.26
N ARG A 32 -19.78 -4.65 6.49
CA ARG A 32 -21.13 -4.91 7.01
C ARG A 32 -21.23 -6.30 7.64
N ASP A 33 -20.71 -7.32 6.97
CA ASP A 33 -20.78 -8.71 7.43
C ASP A 33 -19.91 -8.97 8.65
N MET A 34 -18.78 -8.27 8.76
CA MET A 34 -17.89 -8.35 9.92
C MET A 34 -18.34 -7.46 11.09
N SER A 35 -19.16 -6.43 10.86
CA SER A 35 -19.66 -5.55 11.91
C SER A 35 -20.71 -6.24 12.77
N GLU A 36 -20.55 -6.21 14.10
CA GLU A 36 -21.53 -6.74 15.06
C GLU A 36 -22.91 -6.09 14.90
N VAL A 37 -22.92 -4.80 14.55
CA VAL A 37 -24.13 -3.99 14.39
C VAL A 37 -24.78 -4.20 13.01
N LYS A 38 -24.15 -4.99 12.13
CA LYS A 38 -24.59 -5.29 10.74
C LYS A 38 -24.91 -4.04 9.90
N ARG A 39 -24.33 -2.89 10.28
CA ARG A 39 -24.42 -1.60 9.60
C ARG A 39 -23.02 -1.08 9.33
N CYS A 40 -22.86 -0.37 8.21
CA CYS A 40 -21.65 0.37 7.87
C CYS A 40 -22.00 1.86 7.94
N ASP A 41 -21.69 2.49 9.08
CA ASP A 41 -21.88 3.92 9.32
C ASP A 41 -20.52 4.55 9.67
N PRO A 42 -19.68 4.85 8.67
CA PRO A 42 -18.33 5.36 8.92
C PRO A 42 -18.34 6.70 9.66
N LEU A 43 -19.33 7.57 9.42
CA LEU A 43 -19.39 8.88 10.08
C LEU A 43 -19.82 8.75 11.55
N GLY A 44 -20.82 7.91 11.84
CA GLY A 44 -21.22 7.60 13.21
C GLY A 44 -20.08 6.95 13.99
N GLU A 45 -19.40 5.96 13.40
CA GLU A 45 -18.26 5.30 14.01
C GLU A 45 -17.07 6.24 14.23
N ALA A 46 -16.77 7.14 13.29
CA ALA A 46 -15.73 8.16 13.47
C ALA A 46 -16.04 9.09 14.65
N LYS A 47 -17.29 9.57 14.78
CA LYS A 47 -17.72 10.39 15.92
C LYS A 47 -17.58 9.63 17.24
N LEU A 48 -17.97 8.34 17.26
CA LEU A 48 -17.82 7.49 18.43
C LEU A 48 -16.34 7.27 18.79
N CYS A 49 -15.45 7.09 17.81
CA CYS A 49 -14.02 6.96 18.05
C CYS A 49 -13.44 8.22 18.70
N ILE A 50 -13.84 9.41 18.22
CA ILE A 50 -13.42 10.70 18.79
C ILE A 50 -13.93 10.82 20.23
N ALA A 51 -15.20 10.49 20.47
CA ALA A 51 -15.80 10.56 21.81
C ALA A 51 -15.13 9.59 22.81
N ARG A 52 -14.79 8.38 22.37
CA ARG A 52 -14.13 7.37 23.22
C ARG A 52 -12.63 7.60 23.38
N GLN A 53 -12.03 8.44 22.53
CA GLN A 53 -10.58 8.61 22.33
C GLN A 53 -9.85 7.31 21.93
N VAL A 54 -10.61 6.28 21.52
CA VAL A 54 -10.10 4.99 21.06
C VAL A 54 -10.93 4.51 19.87
N PRO A 55 -10.33 3.80 18.90
CA PRO A 55 -11.05 3.22 17.78
C PRO A 55 -12.12 2.20 18.22
N THR A 56 -13.31 2.28 17.65
CA THR A 56 -14.34 1.25 17.85
C THR A 56 -14.00 -0.01 17.03
N ARG A 57 -14.57 -1.14 17.43
CA ARG A 57 -14.43 -2.41 16.71
C ARG A 57 -14.94 -2.31 15.26
N ALA A 58 -16.08 -1.64 15.05
CA ALA A 58 -16.64 -1.43 13.72
C ALA A 58 -15.76 -0.51 12.86
N TRP A 59 -15.18 0.54 13.43
CA TRP A 59 -14.22 1.39 12.73
C TRP A 59 -12.97 0.62 12.30
N GLN A 60 -12.43 -0.24 13.17
CA GLN A 60 -11.28 -1.09 12.84
C GLN A 60 -11.59 -2.06 11.70
N VAL A 61 -12.79 -2.62 11.64
CA VAL A 61 -13.25 -3.45 10.51
C VAL A 61 -13.29 -2.63 9.21
N ILE A 62 -13.84 -1.42 9.25
CA ILE A 62 -13.92 -0.54 8.06
C ILE A 62 -12.50 -0.22 7.57
N LEU A 63 -11.60 0.19 8.47
CA LEU A 63 -10.21 0.46 8.14
C LEU A 63 -9.50 -0.78 7.61
N PHE A 64 -9.73 -1.95 8.20
CA PHE A 64 -9.15 -3.20 7.70
C PHE A 64 -9.57 -3.48 6.26
N CYS A 65 -10.86 -3.28 5.95
CA CYS A 65 -11.36 -3.48 4.59
C CYS A 65 -10.75 -2.47 3.61
N GLU A 66 -10.70 -1.18 3.97
CA GLU A 66 -10.06 -0.13 3.15
C GLU A 66 -8.59 -0.47 2.85
N ARG A 67 -7.81 -0.80 3.89
CA ARG A 67 -6.38 -1.09 3.81
C ARG A 67 -6.05 -2.35 3.00
N ASN A 68 -6.94 -3.34 2.99
CA ASN A 68 -6.69 -4.63 2.34
C ASN A 68 -7.41 -4.83 1.00
N ILE A 69 -8.44 -4.03 0.69
CA ILE A 69 -9.24 -4.14 -0.54
C ILE A 69 -9.03 -2.92 -1.42
N GLU A 70 -9.32 -1.73 -0.89
CA GLU A 70 -9.39 -0.50 -1.67
C GLU A 70 -8.00 0.08 -1.96
N ALA A 71 -7.13 0.13 -0.96
CA ALA A 71 -5.77 0.65 -1.11
C ALA A 71 -4.94 -0.13 -2.15
N PRO A 72 -4.90 -1.47 -2.17
CA PRO A 72 -4.21 -2.20 -3.23
C PRO A 72 -4.80 -1.93 -4.62
N GLY A 73 -6.12 -1.88 -4.73
CA GLY A 73 -6.80 -1.62 -6.00
C GLY A 73 -6.43 -0.25 -6.58
N THR A 74 -6.60 0.80 -5.77
CA THR A 74 -6.29 2.18 -6.15
C THR A 74 -4.80 2.38 -6.43
N GLY A 75 -3.93 1.79 -5.60
CA GLY A 75 -2.48 1.81 -5.74
C GLY A 75 -1.93 1.10 -6.97
N LEU A 76 -2.63 0.08 -7.49
CA LEU A 76 -2.27 -0.63 -8.71
C LEU A 76 -2.64 0.17 -9.96
N ILE A 77 -3.90 0.62 -10.01
CA ILE A 77 -4.51 1.15 -11.24
C ILE A 77 -4.12 2.60 -11.47
N GLY A 78 -3.99 3.39 -10.40
CA GLY A 78 -3.69 4.82 -10.47
C GLY A 78 -2.33 5.09 -11.10
N PRO A 79 -1.22 4.58 -10.53
CA PRO A 79 0.11 4.82 -11.06
C PRO A 79 0.31 4.20 -12.45
N TYR A 80 -0.20 2.99 -12.71
CA TYR A 80 -0.22 2.41 -14.05
C TYR A 80 -0.91 3.33 -15.06
N GLY A 81 -2.12 3.81 -14.75
CA GLY A 81 -2.83 4.75 -15.60
C GLY A 81 -2.05 6.04 -15.84
N ALA A 82 -1.43 6.58 -14.79
CA ALA A 82 -0.63 7.81 -14.89
C ALA A 82 0.55 7.67 -15.86
N THR A 83 1.21 6.50 -15.93
CA THR A 83 2.30 6.25 -16.91
C THR A 83 1.85 6.29 -18.37
N ARG A 84 0.54 6.30 -18.64
CA ARG A 84 -0.03 6.35 -19.99
C ARG A 84 -0.32 7.77 -20.47
N LEU A 85 -0.26 8.77 -19.58
CA LEU A 85 -0.67 10.13 -19.87
C LEU A 85 0.52 11.08 -19.95
N ALA A 86 0.34 12.15 -20.72
CA ALA A 86 1.12 13.36 -20.52
C ALA A 86 0.61 14.04 -19.25
N LEU A 87 1.39 13.99 -18.17
CA LEU A 87 0.96 14.49 -16.87
C LEU A 87 1.21 16.00 -16.77
N THR A 88 0.30 16.69 -16.08
CA THR A 88 0.61 18.00 -15.48
C THR A 88 1.37 17.80 -14.16
N PRO A 89 2.05 18.82 -13.60
CA PRO A 89 2.71 18.71 -12.30
C PRO A 89 1.77 18.23 -11.19
N ILE A 90 0.54 18.75 -11.15
CA ILE A 90 -0.48 18.37 -10.16
C ILE A 90 -0.89 16.91 -10.33
N GLN A 91 -1.04 16.43 -11.57
CA GLN A 91 -1.39 15.02 -11.83
C GLN A 91 -0.25 14.06 -11.47
N ALA A 92 1.00 14.44 -11.74
CA ALA A 92 2.17 13.66 -11.32
C ALA A 92 2.28 13.58 -9.79
N ALA A 93 2.13 14.71 -9.10
CA ALA A 93 2.12 14.77 -7.63
C ALA A 93 0.97 13.95 -7.04
N SER A 94 -0.24 14.08 -7.60
CA SER A 94 -1.42 13.29 -7.19
C SER A 94 -1.22 11.79 -7.43
N GLY A 95 -0.60 11.39 -8.55
CA GLY A 95 -0.26 10.00 -8.83
C GLY A 95 0.73 9.41 -7.83
N LEU A 96 1.78 10.16 -7.47
CA LEU A 96 2.75 9.75 -6.45
C LEU A 96 2.11 9.69 -5.06
N TYR A 97 1.33 10.71 -4.71
CA TYR A 97 0.60 10.73 -3.45
C TYR A 97 -0.32 9.52 -3.33
N GLY A 98 -1.08 9.19 -4.39
CA GLY A 98 -1.94 8.01 -4.44
C GLY A 98 -1.16 6.69 -4.28
N LEU A 99 0.02 6.58 -4.89
CA LEU A 99 0.90 5.43 -4.70
C LEU A 99 1.36 5.30 -3.25
N TYR A 100 1.87 6.39 -2.65
CA TYR A 100 2.39 6.38 -1.29
C TYR A 100 1.28 6.20 -0.24
N SER A 101 0.12 6.83 -0.42
CA SER A 101 -1.03 6.66 0.48
C SER A 101 -1.54 5.22 0.44
N SER A 102 -1.63 4.62 -0.75
CA SER A 102 -2.01 3.21 -0.91
C SER A 102 -0.99 2.28 -0.25
N ALA A 103 0.31 2.47 -0.52
CA ALA A 103 1.36 1.68 0.10
C ALA A 103 1.36 1.79 1.63
N LYS A 104 1.09 2.99 2.16
CA LYS A 104 0.97 3.22 3.61
C LYS A 104 -0.26 2.50 4.19
N ALA A 105 -1.42 2.62 3.55
CA ALA A 105 -2.63 1.94 4.01
C ALA A 105 -2.44 0.41 4.00
N MET A 106 -1.85 -0.14 2.95
CA MET A 106 -1.49 -1.56 2.87
C MET A 106 -0.50 -1.97 3.97
N ALA A 107 0.51 -1.15 4.25
CA ALA A 107 1.46 -1.38 5.33
C ALA A 107 0.80 -1.43 6.71
N GLU A 108 -0.07 -0.46 6.99
CA GLU A 108 -0.85 -0.44 8.23
C GLU A 108 -1.76 -1.66 8.34
N GLY A 109 -2.47 -2.02 7.26
CA GLY A 109 -3.33 -3.20 7.23
C GLY A 109 -2.56 -4.48 7.46
N ARG A 110 -1.31 -4.54 6.98
CA ARG A 110 -0.44 -5.68 7.21
C ARG A 110 0.09 -5.75 8.64
N VAL A 111 0.49 -4.62 9.23
CA VAL A 111 0.85 -4.55 10.64
C VAL A 111 -0.33 -4.97 11.51
N ASP A 112 -1.55 -4.60 11.12
CA ASP A 112 -2.76 -4.99 11.84
C ASP A 112 -2.98 -6.51 11.83
N GLN A 113 -2.75 -7.17 10.69
CA GLN A 113 -2.80 -8.63 10.58
C GLN A 113 -1.71 -9.34 11.38
N GLU A 114 -0.47 -8.83 11.36
CA GLU A 114 0.64 -9.44 12.11
C GLU A 114 0.48 -9.29 13.63
N ALA A 115 -0.28 -8.28 14.07
CA ALA A 115 -0.59 -8.06 15.48
C ALA A 115 -1.70 -8.98 16.00
N GLU A 116 -2.48 -9.65 15.15
CA GLU A 116 -3.63 -10.46 15.53
C GLU A 116 -3.21 -11.63 16.46
N VAL A 117 -3.61 -11.54 17.74
CA VAL A 117 -3.28 -12.54 18.76
C VAL A 117 -4.47 -13.47 18.99
N GLY A 118 -4.57 -14.53 18.20
CA GLY A 118 -5.56 -15.60 18.44
C GLY A 118 -6.11 -16.20 17.15
N GLY A 119 -6.13 -17.53 17.05
CA GLY A 119 -6.62 -18.27 15.88
C GLY A 119 -8.16 -18.35 15.74
N GLN A 120 -8.91 -17.44 16.38
CA GLN A 120 -10.37 -17.43 16.34
C GLN A 120 -10.91 -16.23 15.55
N GLY A 121 -10.57 -16.18 14.25
CA GLY A 121 -11.30 -15.47 13.19
C GLY A 121 -11.93 -14.13 13.56
N GLY A 122 -11.25 -13.30 14.35
CA GLY A 122 -11.86 -12.24 15.11
C GLY A 122 -11.09 -10.96 14.88
N ILE A 123 -11.70 -10.07 14.10
CA ILE A 123 -11.41 -8.63 13.89
C ILE A 123 -10.07 -8.16 14.49
N PRO A 124 -9.12 -7.65 13.70
CA PRO A 124 -7.79 -7.27 14.16
C PRO A 124 -7.84 -6.06 15.10
N THR A 125 -8.09 -6.31 16.38
CA THR A 125 -8.20 -5.28 17.44
C THR A 125 -6.85 -4.98 18.10
N THR A 126 -5.87 -5.88 17.96
CA THR A 126 -4.61 -5.89 18.72
C THR A 126 -3.48 -5.04 18.14
N SER A 127 -3.68 -4.40 16.99
CA SER A 127 -2.62 -3.62 16.34
C SER A 127 -2.23 -2.36 17.11
N TYR A 128 -3.21 -1.73 17.77
CA TYR A 128 -2.97 -0.61 18.68
C TYR A 128 -2.21 -1.06 19.93
N ALA A 129 -2.51 -2.26 20.44
CA ALA A 129 -1.75 -2.85 21.53
C ALA A 129 -0.30 -3.16 21.12
N LEU A 130 -0.06 -3.64 19.90
CA LEU A 130 1.30 -3.81 19.37
C LEU A 130 2.05 -2.46 19.28
N LYS A 131 1.40 -1.43 18.72
CA LYS A 131 1.98 -0.08 18.60
C LYS A 131 2.26 0.55 19.97
N ALA A 132 1.42 0.28 20.97
CA ALA A 132 1.60 0.77 22.33
C ALA A 132 2.67 -0.02 23.11
N ALA A 133 2.68 -1.36 23.00
CA ALA A 133 3.65 -2.21 23.68
C ALA A 133 5.06 -2.03 23.10
N ARG A 134 5.18 -1.99 21.77
CA ARG A 134 6.47 -2.00 21.06
C ARG A 134 6.52 -0.98 19.93
N PRO A 135 6.45 0.33 20.24
CA PRO A 135 6.32 1.39 19.23
C PRO A 135 7.45 1.37 18.21
N THR A 136 8.70 1.21 18.64
CA THR A 136 9.87 1.18 17.73
C THR A 136 9.81 0.00 16.77
N LYS A 137 9.44 -1.20 17.25
CA LYS A 137 9.35 -2.39 16.39
C LYS A 137 8.17 -2.27 15.42
N ALA A 138 7.03 -1.78 15.89
CA ALA A 138 5.86 -1.53 15.05
C ALA A 138 6.16 -0.47 13.98
N ALA A 139 6.89 0.59 14.32
CA ALA A 139 7.31 1.63 13.39
C ALA A 139 8.29 1.10 12.33
N MET A 140 9.32 0.33 12.73
CA MET A 140 10.25 -0.29 11.79
C MET A 140 9.54 -1.27 10.86
N LEU A 141 8.61 -2.08 11.37
CA LEU A 141 7.82 -3.01 10.59
C LEU A 141 6.86 -2.28 9.62
N SER A 142 6.24 -1.20 10.07
CA SER A 142 5.39 -0.37 9.23
C SER A 142 6.19 0.28 8.10
N LEU A 143 7.37 0.85 8.40
CA LEU A 143 8.26 1.43 7.40
C LEU A 143 8.74 0.38 6.39
N TRP A 144 9.11 -0.80 6.88
CA TRP A 144 9.46 -1.96 6.06
C TRP A 144 8.36 -2.30 5.06
N TYR A 145 7.13 -2.49 5.55
CA TYR A 145 6.00 -2.85 4.69
C TYR A 145 5.64 -1.71 3.75
N PHE A 146 5.71 -0.46 4.20
CA PHE A 146 5.48 0.71 3.36
C PHE A 146 6.44 0.73 2.17
N CYS A 147 7.75 0.59 2.41
CA CYS A 147 8.75 0.54 1.35
C CYS A 147 8.51 -0.65 0.40
N THR A 148 8.16 -1.82 0.95
CA THR A 148 7.85 -3.02 0.17
C THR A 148 6.64 -2.81 -0.74
N PHE A 149 5.53 -2.31 -0.21
CA PHE A 149 4.32 -2.07 -0.99
C PHE A 149 4.51 -0.95 -2.01
N ALA A 150 5.25 0.12 -1.66
CA ALA A 150 5.59 1.16 -2.62
C ALA A 150 6.42 0.60 -3.79
N ALA A 151 7.39 -0.28 -3.50
CA ALA A 151 8.19 -0.97 -4.51
C ALA A 151 7.33 -1.86 -5.41
N GLU A 152 6.42 -2.64 -4.83
CA GLU A 152 5.53 -3.56 -5.54
C GLU A 152 4.52 -2.82 -6.44
N LEU A 153 3.90 -1.75 -5.94
CA LEU A 153 2.99 -0.91 -6.74
C LEU A 153 3.74 -0.22 -7.89
N ALA A 154 4.96 0.26 -7.62
CA ALA A 154 5.81 0.85 -8.65
C ALA A 154 6.25 -0.18 -9.69
N ALA A 155 6.68 -1.37 -9.26
CA ALA A 155 7.08 -2.46 -10.14
C ALA A 155 5.90 -2.93 -11.01
N PHE A 156 4.70 -3.13 -10.42
CA PHE A 156 3.49 -3.43 -11.19
C PHE A 156 3.28 -2.38 -12.28
N SER A 157 3.42 -1.10 -11.95
CA SER A 157 3.16 0.00 -12.88
C SER A 157 4.18 0.03 -14.01
N VAL A 158 5.48 -0.13 -13.70
CA VAL A 158 6.57 -0.19 -14.69
C VAL A 158 6.39 -1.38 -15.63
N VAL A 159 6.20 -2.57 -15.07
CA VAL A 159 6.08 -3.80 -15.86
C VAL A 159 4.78 -3.79 -16.66
N SER A 160 3.66 -3.33 -16.10
CA SER A 160 2.38 -3.26 -16.82
C SER A 160 2.38 -2.20 -17.92
N ALA A 161 3.10 -1.09 -17.73
CA ALA A 161 3.34 -0.12 -18.79
C ALA A 161 4.18 -0.73 -19.93
N THR A 162 5.16 -1.57 -19.59
CA THR A 162 6.09 -2.21 -20.53
C THR A 162 5.50 -3.42 -21.27
N LEU A 163 4.77 -4.30 -20.59
CA LEU A 163 4.33 -5.62 -21.07
C LEU A 163 2.81 -5.81 -21.14
N HIS A 164 2.03 -4.80 -20.74
CA HIS A 164 0.58 -4.86 -20.57
C HIS A 164 0.09 -5.59 -19.30
N PRO A 165 -0.93 -5.07 -18.58
CA PRO A 165 -1.47 -5.70 -17.38
C PRO A 165 -1.89 -7.16 -17.55
N PHE A 166 -2.38 -7.53 -18.73
CA PHE A 166 -2.81 -8.90 -19.04
C PHE A 166 -1.67 -9.93 -18.91
N VAL A 167 -0.42 -9.50 -19.12
CA VAL A 167 0.77 -10.36 -18.96
C VAL A 167 1.25 -10.35 -17.51
N THR A 168 1.10 -9.23 -16.80
CA THR A 168 1.62 -9.08 -15.44
C THR A 168 0.68 -9.65 -14.38
N LEU A 169 -0.63 -9.49 -14.55
CA LEU A 169 -1.68 -9.94 -13.62
C LEU A 169 -1.61 -11.44 -13.31
N PRO A 170 -1.43 -12.36 -14.28
CA PRO A 170 -1.28 -13.79 -13.98
C PRO A 170 -0.17 -14.07 -12.97
N GLY A 171 0.96 -13.34 -13.04
CA GLY A 171 2.05 -13.48 -12.06
C GLY A 171 1.64 -13.11 -10.64
N TYR A 172 0.81 -12.08 -10.47
CA TYR A 172 0.23 -11.72 -9.17
C TYR A 172 -0.79 -12.75 -8.70
N VAL A 173 -1.65 -13.25 -9.59
CA VAL A 173 -2.64 -14.29 -9.27
C VAL A 173 -1.95 -15.57 -8.80
N LEU A 174 -0.90 -16.01 -9.48
CA LEU A 174 -0.12 -17.18 -9.07
C LEU A 174 0.52 -17.00 -7.69
N GLY A 175 1.07 -15.81 -7.41
CA GLY A 175 1.57 -15.48 -6.07
C GLY A 175 0.46 -15.52 -5.00
N ALA A 176 -0.73 -15.02 -5.32
CA ALA A 176 -1.86 -15.08 -4.41
C ALA A 176 -2.31 -16.52 -4.13
N VAL A 177 -2.39 -17.34 -5.17
CA VAL A 177 -2.72 -18.77 -5.06
C VAL A 177 -1.67 -19.50 -4.23
N ALA A 178 -0.38 -19.22 -4.43
CA ALA A 178 0.70 -19.80 -3.62
C ALA A 178 0.56 -19.42 -2.14
N ASN A 179 0.21 -18.15 -1.84
CA ASN A 179 -0.06 -17.71 -0.48
C ASN A 179 -1.29 -18.39 0.14
N GLY A 180 -2.38 -18.49 -0.62
CA GLY A 180 -3.59 -19.19 -0.19
C GLY A 180 -3.35 -20.67 0.05
N ALA A 181 -2.57 -21.33 -0.80
CA ALA A 181 -2.15 -22.72 -0.62
C ALA A 181 -1.27 -22.89 0.63
N ALA A 182 -0.32 -21.98 0.86
CA ALA A 182 0.51 -22.00 2.07
C ALA A 182 -0.32 -21.83 3.35
N GLN A 183 -1.32 -20.95 3.34
CA GLN A 183 -2.29 -20.80 4.44
C GLN A 183 -3.21 -22.00 4.58
N TRP A 184 -3.63 -22.62 3.49
CA TRP A 184 -4.45 -23.83 3.51
C TRP A 184 -3.69 -24.99 4.17
N TRP A 185 -2.43 -25.18 3.78
CA TRP A 185 -1.55 -26.21 4.35
C TRP A 185 -1.17 -25.98 5.80
N SER A 186 -1.26 -24.75 6.32
CA SER A 186 -0.95 -24.48 7.73
C SER A 186 -2.04 -24.94 8.71
N GLY A 187 -3.11 -25.59 8.23
CA GLY A 187 -4.09 -26.25 9.08
C GLY A 187 -4.90 -25.31 9.97
N ASP A 188 -4.92 -23.99 9.67
CA ASP A 188 -5.63 -22.99 10.46
C ASP A 188 -7.15 -23.19 10.27
N ASN A 189 -7.77 -24.10 11.01
CA ASN A 189 -9.16 -24.55 10.87
C ASN A 189 -10.22 -23.52 11.31
N GLY A 190 -9.80 -22.28 11.57
CA GLY A 190 -10.61 -21.23 12.18
C GLY A 190 -12.02 -21.10 11.64
N ILE A 191 -12.25 -20.98 10.33
CA ILE A 191 -13.62 -20.90 9.80
C ILE A 191 -13.70 -21.37 8.33
N VAL A 192 -14.37 -22.51 8.07
CA VAL A 192 -14.66 -23.02 6.72
C VAL A 192 -15.56 -22.05 5.90
N SER A 193 -16.41 -21.24 6.56
CA SER A 193 -17.24 -20.22 5.91
C SER A 193 -16.47 -18.95 5.51
N VAL A 194 -15.54 -18.46 6.35
CA VAL A 194 -14.59 -17.41 5.94
C VAL A 194 -13.64 -17.97 4.91
N LYS A 195 -13.15 -19.21 5.00
CA LYS A 195 -12.30 -19.80 3.95
C LYS A 195 -12.98 -19.89 2.58
N MET A 196 -14.27 -20.21 2.50
CA MET A 196 -15.02 -20.18 1.22
C MET A 196 -15.34 -18.76 0.75
N ALA A 197 -15.66 -17.83 1.67
CA ALA A 197 -15.89 -16.43 1.34
C ALA A 197 -14.59 -15.70 0.95
N THR A 198 -13.48 -16.03 1.60
CA THR A 198 -12.12 -15.56 1.35
C THR A 198 -11.54 -16.27 0.14
N VAL A 199 -11.83 -17.53 -0.19
CA VAL A 199 -11.45 -18.12 -1.49
C VAL A 199 -12.28 -17.53 -2.63
N ARG A 200 -13.59 -17.28 -2.44
CA ARG A 200 -14.42 -16.52 -3.39
C ARG A 200 -13.96 -15.06 -3.53
N ALA A 201 -13.58 -14.40 -2.43
CA ALA A 201 -13.06 -13.04 -2.44
C ALA A 201 -11.61 -12.99 -2.92
N ILE A 202 -10.76 -13.98 -2.65
CA ILE A 202 -9.38 -14.11 -3.15
C ILE A 202 -9.42 -14.36 -4.65
N GLY A 203 -10.38 -15.16 -5.14
CA GLY A 203 -10.59 -15.36 -6.57
C GLY A 203 -11.10 -14.12 -7.31
N LEU A 204 -11.64 -13.12 -6.60
CA LEU A 204 -12.32 -11.95 -7.18
C LEU A 204 -11.81 -10.56 -6.70
N SER A 205 -10.84 -10.46 -5.78
CA SER A 205 -10.49 -9.19 -5.11
C SER A 205 -9.00 -8.84 -5.10
N CYS A 206 -8.73 -7.55 -4.90
CA CYS A 206 -7.41 -6.95 -4.68
C CYS A 206 -6.69 -7.43 -3.41
N ILE A 207 -7.41 -8.08 -2.47
CA ILE A 207 -6.80 -8.71 -1.28
C ILE A 207 -5.80 -9.79 -1.70
N SER A 208 -6.14 -10.54 -2.75
CA SER A 208 -5.25 -11.56 -3.33
C SER A 208 -3.94 -10.95 -3.83
N VAL A 209 -4.02 -9.75 -4.41
CA VAL A 209 -2.87 -9.01 -4.93
C VAL A 209 -2.04 -8.42 -3.80
N ALA A 210 -2.67 -7.87 -2.76
CA ALA A 210 -1.96 -7.41 -1.56
C ALA A 210 -1.19 -8.54 -0.86
N LEU A 211 -1.82 -9.71 -0.73
CA LEU A 211 -1.18 -10.92 -0.21
C LEU A 211 -0.07 -11.42 -1.15
N ALA A 212 -0.27 -11.36 -2.47
CA ALA A 212 0.75 -11.69 -3.47
C ALA A 212 1.93 -10.71 -3.49
N MET A 213 1.72 -9.47 -3.06
CA MET A 213 2.74 -8.42 -3.00
C MET A 213 3.60 -8.50 -1.75
N ALA A 214 2.99 -8.69 -0.57
CA ALA A 214 3.74 -8.77 0.69
C ALA A 214 4.09 -10.19 1.15
N GLY A 215 3.57 -11.22 0.46
CA GLY A 215 3.58 -12.59 0.95
C GLY A 215 2.53 -12.82 2.05
N GLY A 216 2.26 -14.08 2.36
CA GLY A 216 1.32 -14.49 3.41
C GLY A 216 1.73 -13.99 4.80
N PRO A 217 0.79 -13.85 5.76
CA PRO A 217 1.07 -13.51 7.16
C PRO A 217 2.17 -14.43 7.70
N ASN A 218 3.32 -13.86 8.02
CA ASN A 218 4.45 -14.61 8.54
C ASN A 218 4.31 -14.80 10.07
N ARG A 219 3.26 -14.19 10.68
CA ARG A 219 2.95 -14.19 12.11
C ARG A 219 4.22 -14.08 12.95
N THR A 220 5.09 -13.14 12.56
CA THR A 220 6.44 -12.97 13.12
C THR A 220 6.42 -12.58 14.59
N PHE A 221 5.32 -12.00 15.06
CA PHE A 221 5.12 -11.60 16.45
C PHE A 221 4.42 -12.68 17.28
N VAL A 222 3.44 -13.38 16.70
CA VAL A 222 2.57 -14.29 17.42
C VAL A 222 2.08 -15.40 16.49
N LYS A 223 2.74 -16.55 16.47
CA LYS A 223 2.21 -17.74 15.78
C LYS A 223 1.62 -18.72 16.79
N SER A 224 0.43 -19.24 16.50
CA SER A 224 -0.35 -20.12 17.38
C SER A 224 -0.69 -21.48 16.75
N ALA A 225 0.04 -21.94 15.74
CA ALA A 225 -0.25 -23.23 15.09
C ALA A 225 1.05 -24.04 14.81
N PRO A 226 1.11 -25.32 15.22
CA PRO A 226 2.30 -26.17 15.16
C PRO A 226 2.66 -26.70 13.76
N PHE A 227 1.80 -26.53 12.75
CA PHE A 227 2.08 -26.93 11.38
C PHE A 227 2.02 -25.71 10.46
N GLY A 228 3.17 -25.11 10.17
CA GLY A 228 3.27 -24.08 9.13
C GLY A 228 3.77 -24.69 7.84
N GLY A 229 3.04 -24.52 6.74
CA GLY A 229 3.63 -24.68 5.41
C GLY A 229 4.88 -23.80 5.28
N PRO A 230 5.85 -24.17 4.43
CA PRO A 230 7.11 -23.47 4.40
C PRO A 230 6.96 -22.02 3.91
N GLY A 231 7.38 -21.04 4.73
CA GLY A 231 7.40 -19.62 4.36
C GLY A 231 8.29 -19.31 3.14
N TRP A 232 9.13 -20.25 2.72
CA TRP A 232 9.91 -20.14 1.49
C TRP A 232 9.06 -20.25 0.22
N ILE A 233 7.89 -20.90 0.25
CA ILE A 233 7.06 -21.09 -0.96
C ILE A 233 6.63 -19.73 -1.53
N PRO A 234 5.95 -18.83 -0.79
CA PRO A 234 5.64 -17.49 -1.28
C PRO A 234 6.86 -16.71 -1.76
N ALA A 235 7.97 -16.78 -1.02
CA ALA A 235 9.19 -16.06 -1.36
C ALA A 235 9.80 -16.51 -2.70
N VAL A 236 9.79 -17.82 -2.98
CA VAL A 236 10.24 -18.36 -4.27
C VAL A 236 9.34 -17.92 -5.41
N PHE A 237 8.02 -17.92 -5.23
CA PHE A 237 7.10 -17.44 -6.27
C PHE A 237 7.26 -15.94 -6.55
N ILE A 238 7.49 -15.14 -5.51
CA ILE A 238 7.82 -13.72 -5.66
C ILE A 238 9.11 -13.55 -6.45
N LEU A 239 10.16 -14.33 -6.14
CA LEU A 239 11.43 -14.29 -6.87
C LEU A 239 11.26 -14.69 -8.34
N ILE A 240 10.60 -15.81 -8.62
CA ILE A 240 10.30 -16.28 -9.99
C ILE A 240 9.56 -15.20 -10.78
N ARG A 241 8.57 -14.55 -10.15
CA ARG A 241 7.79 -13.48 -10.76
C ARG A 241 8.68 -12.30 -11.16
N PHE A 242 9.55 -11.84 -10.26
CA PHE A 242 10.46 -10.74 -10.56
C PHE A 242 11.48 -11.08 -11.64
N VAL A 243 12.04 -12.29 -11.61
CA VAL A 243 12.96 -12.76 -12.66
C VAL A 243 12.26 -12.85 -14.01
N ALA A 244 11.04 -13.40 -14.03
CA ALA A 244 10.24 -13.48 -15.25
C ALA A 244 9.91 -12.11 -15.82
N TRP A 245 9.48 -11.15 -14.99
CA TRP A 245 9.21 -9.79 -15.46
C TRP A 245 10.45 -9.07 -15.93
N ALA A 246 11.57 -9.19 -15.20
CA ALA A 246 12.83 -8.62 -15.62
C ALA A 246 13.19 -9.15 -17.02
N GLY A 247 13.19 -10.47 -17.21
CA GLY A 247 13.46 -11.10 -18.50
C GLY A 247 12.51 -10.64 -19.61
N LEU A 248 11.20 -10.66 -19.35
CA LEU A 248 10.18 -10.25 -20.33
C LEU A 248 10.32 -8.78 -20.73
N CYS A 249 10.67 -7.89 -19.79
CA CYS A 249 10.92 -6.48 -20.07
C CYS A 249 12.12 -6.24 -21.01
N PHE A 250 13.03 -7.21 -21.17
CA PHE A 250 14.14 -7.16 -22.11
C PHE A 250 13.85 -7.83 -23.45
N LEU A 251 12.74 -8.55 -23.59
CA LEU A 251 12.30 -9.06 -24.89
C LEU A 251 11.77 -7.91 -25.74
N ASP A 252 11.97 -7.97 -27.05
CA ASP A 252 11.37 -7.01 -27.98
C ASP A 252 10.12 -7.64 -28.62
N LEU A 253 8.97 -6.97 -28.44
CA LEU A 253 7.68 -7.38 -28.97
C LEU A 253 7.07 -6.21 -29.75
N PRO A 254 7.57 -5.92 -30.97
CA PRO A 254 7.22 -4.71 -31.71
C PRO A 254 5.75 -4.67 -32.15
N HIS A 255 5.12 -5.84 -32.31
CA HIS A 255 3.71 -5.98 -32.69
C HIS A 255 2.81 -6.37 -31.50
N GLY A 256 3.35 -6.35 -30.28
CA GLY A 256 2.65 -6.85 -29.10
C GLY A 256 2.48 -8.37 -29.11
N LEU A 257 1.44 -8.86 -28.44
CA LEU A 257 1.20 -10.31 -28.28
C LEU A 257 0.01 -10.83 -29.09
N LEU A 258 -1.06 -10.05 -29.17
CA LEU A 258 -2.31 -10.46 -29.80
C LEU A 258 -3.02 -9.23 -30.40
N PRO A 259 -3.73 -9.35 -31.53
CA PRO A 259 -4.49 -8.26 -32.14
C PRO A 259 -5.80 -7.92 -31.39
N LEU A 260 -5.93 -8.29 -30.11
CA LEU A 260 -7.13 -8.08 -29.30
C LEU A 260 -6.93 -6.89 -28.35
N GLY A 261 -7.71 -5.82 -28.57
CA GLY A 261 -7.70 -4.63 -27.71
C GLY A 261 -6.34 -3.89 -27.71
N SER A 262 -5.88 -3.46 -26.54
CA SER A 262 -4.59 -2.76 -26.36
C SER A 262 -3.35 -3.67 -26.40
N LEU A 263 -3.51 -4.95 -26.76
CA LEU A 263 -2.41 -5.93 -26.86
C LEU A 263 -1.62 -5.87 -28.18
N ASN A 264 -2.09 -5.09 -29.17
CA ASN A 264 -1.39 -4.86 -30.45
C ASN A 264 -0.38 -3.70 -30.39
N ARG A 265 -0.08 -3.19 -29.18
CA ARG A 265 0.90 -2.12 -28.99
C ARG A 265 2.31 -2.71 -28.84
N PRO A 266 3.37 -1.96 -29.18
CA PRO A 266 4.74 -2.37 -28.86
C PRO A 266 4.87 -2.68 -27.36
N MET A 267 5.63 -3.72 -27.03
CA MET A 267 5.91 -4.14 -25.65
C MET A 267 7.38 -4.47 -25.48
N GLY A 268 7.82 -4.53 -24.22
CA GLY A 268 9.17 -4.97 -23.88
C GLY A 268 10.21 -3.85 -23.96
N PHE A 269 11.43 -4.18 -24.38
CA PHE A 269 12.58 -3.29 -24.19
C PHE A 269 12.42 -1.89 -24.80
N PRO A 270 11.89 -1.72 -26.04
CA PRO A 270 11.71 -0.38 -26.59
C PRO A 270 10.77 0.49 -25.76
N VAL A 271 9.73 -0.10 -25.16
CA VAL A 271 8.79 0.61 -24.28
C VAL A 271 9.43 0.95 -22.95
N LEU A 272 10.15 0.01 -22.34
CA LEU A 272 10.91 0.25 -21.11
C LEU A 272 11.90 1.40 -21.33
N GLN A 273 12.61 1.38 -22.46
CA GLN A 273 13.58 2.41 -22.81
C GLN A 273 12.92 3.77 -22.99
N ALA A 274 11.87 3.86 -23.81
CA ALA A 274 11.20 5.12 -24.12
C ALA A 274 10.49 5.72 -22.90
N LYS A 275 9.80 4.90 -22.10
CA LYS A 275 8.96 5.38 -20.99
C LYS A 275 9.67 5.56 -19.65
N PHE A 276 10.75 4.82 -19.40
CA PHE A 276 11.39 4.80 -18.08
C PHE A 276 12.89 5.09 -18.15
N LEU A 277 13.65 4.37 -18.97
CA LEU A 277 15.12 4.52 -18.97
C LEU A 277 15.58 5.87 -19.52
N ARG A 278 15.00 6.35 -20.64
CA ARG A 278 15.32 7.68 -21.19
C ARG A 278 14.91 8.80 -20.23
N PRO A 279 13.68 8.80 -19.68
CA PRO A 279 13.31 9.71 -18.59
C PRO A 279 14.25 9.70 -17.40
N ALA A 280 14.63 8.51 -16.91
CA ALA A 280 15.54 8.39 -15.78
C ALA A 280 16.94 8.93 -16.10
N ALA A 281 17.45 8.67 -17.30
CA ALA A 281 18.73 9.22 -17.77
C ALA A 281 18.67 10.75 -17.87
N ALA A 282 17.55 11.32 -18.33
CA ALA A 282 17.32 12.76 -18.37
C ALA A 282 17.30 13.37 -16.95
N CYS A 283 16.54 12.78 -16.01
CA CYS A 283 16.53 13.20 -14.61
C CYS A 283 17.92 13.13 -13.97
N HIS A 284 18.67 12.05 -14.23
CA HIS A 284 20.01 11.87 -13.70
C HIS A 284 20.98 12.94 -14.21
N LYS A 285 20.96 13.25 -15.51
CA LYS A 285 21.78 14.33 -16.09
C LYS A 285 21.43 15.68 -15.46
N ALA A 286 20.15 16.00 -15.33
CA ALA A 286 19.71 17.24 -14.69
C ALA A 286 20.15 17.30 -13.22
N PHE A 287 19.98 16.20 -12.47
CA PHE A 287 20.41 16.11 -11.07
C PHE A 287 21.93 16.34 -10.91
N LEU A 288 22.75 15.71 -11.75
CA LEU A 288 24.21 15.91 -11.72
C LEU A 288 24.60 17.36 -12.04
N CYS A 289 23.90 18.01 -12.97
CA CYS A 289 24.08 19.42 -13.31
C CYS A 289 23.77 20.32 -12.09
N PHE A 290 22.63 20.11 -11.43
CA PHE A 290 22.27 20.87 -10.23
C PHE A 290 23.21 20.59 -9.05
N ALA A 291 23.59 19.33 -8.82
CA ALA A 291 24.49 18.95 -7.75
C ALA A 291 25.88 19.57 -7.92
N SER A 292 26.42 19.60 -9.14
CA SER A 292 27.71 20.24 -9.41
C SER A 292 27.66 21.76 -9.19
N GLN A 293 26.57 22.42 -9.59
CA GLN A 293 26.36 23.85 -9.35
C GLN A 293 26.22 24.17 -7.85
N THR A 294 25.40 23.42 -7.10
CA THR A 294 25.26 23.64 -5.65
C THR A 294 26.61 23.52 -4.95
N ARG A 295 27.42 22.51 -5.30
CA ARG A 295 28.77 22.34 -4.77
C ARG A 295 29.66 23.55 -5.06
N MET A 296 29.67 24.05 -6.30
CA MET A 296 30.43 25.25 -6.65
C MET A 296 29.99 26.48 -5.86
N THR A 297 28.68 26.69 -5.66
CA THR A 297 28.16 27.82 -4.88
C THR A 297 28.51 27.73 -3.39
N THR A 298 28.51 26.52 -2.81
CA THR A 298 28.87 26.32 -1.39
C THR A 298 30.38 26.46 -1.15
N GLU A 299 31.22 25.98 -2.08
CA GLU A 299 32.68 26.09 -1.97
C GLU A 299 33.17 27.53 -2.20
N THR A 300 32.50 28.29 -3.08
CA THR A 300 32.82 29.71 -3.29
C THR A 300 32.38 30.57 -2.11
N GLN A 301 31.17 30.38 -1.56
CA GLN A 301 30.70 31.12 -0.38
C GLN A 301 31.56 30.90 0.87
N ALA A 302 32.14 29.70 1.04
CA ALA A 302 33.04 29.41 2.16
C ALA A 302 34.44 30.08 2.01
N ASN A 303 34.82 30.46 0.79
CA ASN A 303 36.16 30.98 0.47
C ASN A 303 36.20 32.47 0.06
N SER A 304 35.06 33.16 -0.07
CA SER A 304 35.03 34.54 -0.58
C SER A 304 34.43 35.55 0.40
N THR A 305 35.29 36.39 0.99
CA THR A 305 34.95 37.71 1.56
C THR A 305 34.92 38.84 0.51
N SER A 306 35.17 38.56 -0.77
CA SER A 306 35.11 39.60 -1.80
C SER A 306 35.01 38.95 -3.19
N LEU A 307 33.86 39.10 -3.84
CA LEU A 307 33.67 39.52 -5.23
C LEU A 307 32.25 39.15 -5.65
N ALA A 308 31.54 40.15 -6.17
CA ALA A 308 30.20 40.01 -6.70
C ALA A 308 30.19 38.93 -7.78
N PHE A 309 29.44 37.85 -7.51
CA PHE A 309 29.15 36.81 -8.48
C PHE A 309 28.33 37.45 -9.61
N THR A 310 28.91 37.62 -10.79
CA THR A 310 28.15 37.88 -12.02
C THR A 310 27.37 36.62 -12.34
N ALA A 311 26.19 36.48 -11.70
CA ALA A 311 25.27 35.37 -11.81
C ALA A 311 24.67 35.17 -13.22
N GLU A 312 25.06 35.97 -14.21
CA GLU A 312 24.45 35.99 -15.55
C GLU A 312 25.03 34.97 -16.54
N VAL A 313 26.18 34.33 -16.29
CA VAL A 313 26.89 33.57 -17.36
C VAL A 313 26.72 32.04 -17.28
N GLY A 314 26.26 31.46 -16.17
CA GLY A 314 26.31 29.99 -15.98
C GLY A 314 25.02 29.27 -15.57
N PHE A 315 23.99 29.99 -15.12
CA PHE A 315 22.75 29.35 -14.63
C PHE A 315 21.80 28.92 -15.76
N GLY A 316 22.00 29.39 -16.99
CA GLY A 316 21.10 29.13 -18.12
C GLY A 316 21.24 27.74 -18.77
N GLU A 317 22.34 27.01 -18.55
CA GLU A 317 22.62 25.76 -19.27
C GLU A 317 22.15 24.48 -18.54
N CYS A 318 21.99 24.52 -17.20
CA CYS A 318 21.37 23.42 -16.45
C CYS A 318 19.84 23.47 -16.57
N GLY A 319 19.34 23.30 -17.79
CA GLY A 319 17.92 23.11 -18.05
C GLY A 319 17.53 21.63 -17.95
N TRP A 320 16.27 21.37 -17.62
CA TRP A 320 15.66 20.09 -18.02
C TRP A 320 15.82 19.97 -19.55
N PRO A 321 16.12 18.77 -20.12
CA PRO A 321 16.28 18.63 -21.57
C PRO A 321 15.10 19.32 -22.27
N THR A 322 15.43 20.14 -23.28
CA THR A 322 14.51 21.07 -23.92
C THR A 322 13.20 20.37 -24.29
N ALA A 323 12.09 21.00 -23.92
CA ALA A 323 10.76 20.46 -23.71
C ALA A 323 10.08 19.78 -24.91
N ASP A 324 10.73 19.71 -26.06
CA ASP A 324 10.09 19.32 -27.32
C ASP A 324 9.94 17.80 -27.49
N GLU A 325 10.65 16.98 -26.69
CA GLU A 325 10.54 15.50 -26.77
C GLU A 325 9.96 14.81 -25.52
N LEU A 326 10.02 15.44 -24.33
CA LEU A 326 9.67 14.80 -23.06
C LEU A 326 8.83 15.71 -22.17
N ASN A 327 7.63 15.26 -21.79
CA ASN A 327 6.81 15.90 -20.78
C ASN A 327 7.53 15.82 -19.40
N THR A 328 7.95 16.97 -18.86
CA THR A 328 8.73 17.06 -17.61
C THR A 328 8.04 16.40 -16.41
N PRO A 329 6.76 16.68 -16.08
CA PRO A 329 6.05 15.97 -15.00
C PRO A 329 6.00 14.45 -15.18
N ALA A 330 5.69 13.95 -16.37
CA ALA A 330 5.66 12.52 -16.66
C ALA A 330 7.05 11.89 -16.56
N THR A 331 8.09 12.64 -16.94
CA THR A 331 9.50 12.23 -16.84
C THR A 331 9.90 12.02 -15.38
N ILE A 332 9.58 12.97 -14.50
CA ILE A 332 9.84 12.86 -13.06
C ILE A 332 9.04 11.69 -12.48
N PHE A 333 7.74 11.61 -12.78
CA PHE A 333 6.86 10.56 -12.30
C PHE A 333 7.38 9.16 -12.66
N ASN A 334 7.65 8.91 -13.95
CA ASN A 334 8.14 7.62 -14.43
C ASN A 334 9.53 7.29 -13.87
N THR A 335 10.40 8.29 -13.70
CA THR A 335 11.70 8.10 -13.05
C THR A 335 11.55 7.68 -11.60
N CYS A 336 10.65 8.32 -10.83
CA CYS A 336 10.37 7.93 -9.46
C CYS A 336 9.86 6.48 -9.38
N LEU A 337 8.93 6.08 -10.25
CA LEU A 337 8.46 4.70 -10.31
C LEU A 337 9.60 3.72 -10.63
N LEU A 338 10.45 4.04 -11.61
CA LEU A 338 11.58 3.19 -11.97
C LEU A 338 12.57 3.07 -10.80
N VAL A 339 12.91 4.17 -10.12
CA VAL A 339 13.82 4.14 -8.97
C VAL A 339 13.24 3.30 -7.83
N LEU A 340 11.96 3.48 -7.50
CA LEU A 340 11.29 2.66 -6.50
C LEU A 340 11.35 1.17 -6.87
N ALA A 341 11.06 0.82 -8.12
CA ALA A 341 11.11 -0.57 -8.57
C ALA A 341 12.55 -1.14 -8.57
N VAL A 342 13.51 -0.44 -9.18
CA VAL A 342 14.88 -0.94 -9.38
C VAL A 342 15.70 -0.95 -8.09
N VAL A 343 15.42 -0.05 -7.13
CA VAL A 343 16.16 0.02 -5.86
C VAL A 343 15.47 -0.77 -4.77
N LEU A 344 14.17 -0.55 -4.55
CA LEU A 344 13.49 -1.14 -3.40
C LEU A 344 13.11 -2.60 -3.60
N VAL A 345 12.88 -3.07 -4.84
CA VAL A 345 12.60 -4.51 -5.07
C VAL A 345 13.82 -5.38 -4.75
N PRO A 346 15.04 -5.12 -5.26
CA PRO A 346 16.21 -5.91 -4.87
C PRO A 346 16.51 -5.82 -3.39
N LEU A 347 16.36 -4.63 -2.78
CA LEU A 347 16.53 -4.45 -1.34
C LEU A 347 15.52 -5.33 -0.58
N HIS A 348 14.24 -5.29 -0.95
CA HIS A 348 13.20 -6.13 -0.37
C HIS A 348 13.56 -7.63 -0.50
N MET A 349 13.99 -8.09 -1.68
CA MET A 349 14.44 -9.47 -1.88
C MET A 349 15.59 -9.84 -0.96
N CYS A 350 16.63 -9.00 -0.88
CA CYS A 350 17.81 -9.26 -0.05
C CYS A 350 17.42 -9.46 1.41
N VAL A 351 16.52 -8.64 1.95
CA VAL A 351 16.14 -8.81 3.35
C VAL A 351 15.16 -9.96 3.53
N VAL A 352 14.25 -10.26 2.59
CA VAL A 352 13.40 -11.46 2.68
C VAL A 352 14.28 -12.71 2.72
N VAL A 353 15.29 -12.80 1.85
CA VAL A 353 16.27 -13.89 1.86
C VAL A 353 17.07 -13.89 3.16
N ALA A 354 17.55 -12.74 3.63
CA ALA A 354 18.28 -12.65 4.89
C ALA A 354 17.39 -13.07 6.08
N MET A 355 16.11 -12.71 6.11
CA MET A 355 15.15 -13.13 7.13
C MET A 355 14.94 -14.65 7.08
N LEU A 356 14.78 -15.23 5.88
CA LEU A 356 14.65 -16.68 5.69
C LEU A 356 15.89 -17.46 6.15
N VAL A 357 17.08 -16.94 5.90
CA VAL A 357 18.35 -17.63 6.18
C VAL A 357 18.81 -17.42 7.64
N LEU A 358 18.70 -16.19 8.15
CA LEU A 358 19.32 -15.79 9.41
C LEU A 358 18.38 -15.85 10.61
N ASN A 359 17.06 -15.82 10.41
CA ASN A 359 16.11 -15.81 11.51
C ASN A 359 15.44 -17.18 11.65
N PRO A 360 15.88 -18.03 12.60
CA PRO A 360 15.28 -19.34 12.81
C PRO A 360 13.79 -19.21 13.09
N THR A 361 13.34 -18.20 13.84
CA THR A 361 11.91 -17.91 14.08
C THR A 361 11.11 -17.74 12.78
N TYR A 362 11.72 -17.13 11.77
CA TYR A 362 11.12 -16.90 10.46
C TYR A 362 11.15 -18.18 9.61
N SER A 363 12.25 -18.95 9.66
CA SER A 363 12.43 -20.20 8.91
C SER A 363 11.68 -21.41 9.50
N SER A 364 11.56 -21.48 10.83
CA SER A 364 11.01 -22.60 11.61
C SER A 364 9.65 -22.28 12.23
N GLY A 365 9.24 -21.01 12.23
CA GLY A 365 7.92 -20.59 12.71
C GLY A 365 7.73 -20.69 14.23
N ALA A 366 8.80 -20.54 15.02
CA ALA A 366 8.73 -20.62 16.48
C ALA A 366 7.85 -19.52 17.10
N GLU A 367 7.03 -19.85 18.11
CA GLU A 367 6.14 -18.90 18.79
C GLU A 367 6.91 -17.98 19.75
N ASN A 368 6.69 -16.67 19.65
CA ASN A 368 7.21 -15.68 20.60
C ASN A 368 6.19 -15.40 21.72
N SER A 369 6.06 -16.35 22.65
CA SER A 369 5.09 -16.31 23.74
C SER A 369 5.22 -15.06 24.63
N SER A 370 6.44 -14.55 24.82
CA SER A 370 6.69 -13.30 25.56
C SER A 370 6.05 -12.09 24.89
N ALA A 371 6.29 -11.89 23.59
CA ALA A 371 5.70 -10.79 22.84
C ALA A 371 4.17 -10.89 22.78
N LYS A 372 3.64 -12.11 22.62
CA LYS A 372 2.20 -12.39 22.63
C LYS A 372 1.54 -11.92 23.93
N ASN A 373 2.10 -12.32 25.08
CA ASN A 373 1.54 -11.98 26.38
C ASN A 373 1.58 -10.47 26.64
N GLU A 374 2.68 -9.81 26.26
CA GLU A 374 2.82 -8.35 26.37
C GLU A 374 1.74 -7.60 25.57
N ILE A 375 1.49 -8.01 24.32
CA ILE A 375 0.44 -7.44 23.46
C ILE A 375 -0.94 -7.68 24.07
N LEU A 376 -1.23 -8.88 24.55
CA LEU A 376 -2.53 -9.19 25.19
C LEU A 376 -2.77 -8.38 26.46
N MET A 377 -1.74 -8.18 27.29
CA MET A 377 -1.85 -7.33 28.47
C MET A 377 -2.16 -5.88 28.08
N LYS A 378 -1.47 -5.35 27.07
CA LYS A 378 -1.74 -3.99 26.57
C LYS A 378 -3.11 -3.84 25.91
N GLN A 379 -3.61 -4.88 25.24
CA GLN A 379 -4.97 -4.86 24.70
C GLN A 379 -6.01 -4.73 25.82
N ARG A 380 -5.87 -5.52 26.90
CA ARG A 380 -6.76 -5.43 28.05
C ARG A 380 -6.77 -4.03 28.68
N GLU A 381 -5.60 -3.42 28.82
CA GLU A 381 -5.47 -2.04 29.33
C GLU A 381 -6.23 -1.03 28.46
N ILE A 382 -6.13 -1.15 27.14
CA ILE A 382 -6.87 -0.31 26.18
C ILE A 382 -8.37 -0.54 26.30
N ASP A 383 -8.81 -1.80 26.38
CA ASP A 383 -10.24 -2.15 26.51
C ASP A 383 -10.84 -1.67 27.85
N ASP A 384 -10.06 -1.72 28.94
CA ASP A 384 -10.45 -1.17 30.25
C ASP A 384 -10.50 0.37 30.24
N PHE A 385 -9.60 1.03 29.52
CA PHE A 385 -9.64 2.48 29.31
C PHE A 385 -10.87 2.91 28.49
N ALA A 386 -11.16 2.19 27.40
CA ALA A 386 -12.32 2.42 26.55
C ALA A 386 -13.63 2.36 27.35
N ARG A 387 -13.81 1.29 28.15
CA ARG A 387 -15.01 1.09 28.98
C ARG A 387 -15.19 2.20 30.02
N ARG A 388 -14.10 2.65 30.65
CA ARG A 388 -14.16 3.77 31.60
C ARG A 388 -14.59 5.07 30.94
N ASN A 389 -14.05 5.38 29.76
CA ASN A 389 -14.45 6.58 29.01
C ASN A 389 -15.91 6.52 28.56
N GLU A 390 -16.41 5.35 28.14
CA GLU A 390 -17.81 5.16 27.79
C GLU A 390 -18.74 5.39 28.98
N GLN A 391 -18.37 4.89 30.17
CA GLN A 391 -19.13 5.12 31.40
C GLN A 391 -19.12 6.61 31.78
N SER A 392 -17.97 7.28 31.74
CA SER A 392 -17.88 8.72 32.03
C SER A 392 -18.66 9.57 31.01
N ALA A 393 -18.60 9.22 29.73
CA ALA A 393 -19.34 9.93 28.67
C ALA A 393 -20.86 9.68 28.76
N GLY A 394 -21.28 8.46 29.10
CA GLY A 394 -22.68 8.12 29.37
C GLY A 394 -23.21 8.90 30.58
N GLN A 395 -22.44 8.96 31.67
CA GLN A 395 -22.76 9.77 32.84
C GLN A 395 -22.85 11.26 32.51
N HIS A 396 -21.97 11.80 31.67
CA HIS A 396 -22.08 13.20 31.21
C HIS A 396 -23.31 13.45 30.34
N THR A 397 -23.70 12.49 29.51
CA THR A 397 -24.90 12.60 28.66
C THR A 397 -26.18 12.52 29.51
N GLU A 398 -26.22 11.61 30.49
CA GLU A 398 -27.31 11.53 31.46
C GLU A 398 -27.37 12.77 32.36
N LEU A 399 -26.23 13.29 32.83
CA LEU A 399 -26.16 14.53 33.61
C LEU A 399 -26.60 15.75 32.82
N ASN A 400 -26.25 15.85 31.53
CA ASN A 400 -26.74 16.94 30.66
C ASN A 400 -28.25 16.82 30.39
N LEU A 401 -28.77 15.61 30.16
CA LEU A 401 -30.22 15.38 29.99
C LEU A 401 -31.01 15.64 31.29
N LEU A 402 -30.41 15.39 32.46
CA LEU A 402 -31.01 15.71 33.76
C LEU A 402 -30.88 17.20 34.11
N ALA A 403 -29.82 17.88 33.67
CA ALA A 403 -29.64 19.33 33.80
C ALA A 403 -30.55 20.12 32.85
N GLU A 404 -30.88 19.55 31.69
CA GLU A 404 -31.94 20.01 30.77
C GLU A 404 -33.35 19.56 31.22
N GLY A 405 -33.53 19.28 32.51
CA GLY A 405 -34.82 18.93 33.09
C GLY A 405 -35.93 19.93 32.72
N PRO A 406 -37.21 19.51 32.75
CA PRO A 406 -38.35 20.26 32.21
C PRO A 406 -38.56 21.56 32.98
N GLY A 407 -37.93 22.63 32.51
CA GLY A 407 -37.73 23.82 33.34
C GLY A 407 -37.55 25.10 32.56
N THR A 408 -38.22 25.28 31.41
CA THR A 408 -38.37 26.61 30.79
C THR A 408 -39.52 26.80 29.80
N ASP A 409 -40.54 25.91 29.76
CA ASP A 409 -41.76 26.16 28.95
C ASP A 409 -42.93 26.74 29.77
N ALA A 410 -42.70 27.09 31.04
CA ALA A 410 -43.72 27.68 31.91
C ALA A 410 -43.39 29.13 32.30
N GLN A 411 -43.19 30.02 31.31
CA GLN A 411 -43.29 31.48 31.51
C GLN A 411 -43.39 32.25 30.18
N ALA A 412 -44.49 32.00 29.44
CA ALA A 412 -45.01 32.93 28.44
C ALA A 412 -46.52 32.71 28.30
N GLN A 413 -47.26 33.17 29.31
CA GLN A 413 -48.68 33.56 29.19
C GLN A 413 -48.84 34.97 29.72
#